data_AF-J7LFS9-F1
#
_entry.id   AF-J7LFS9-F1
#
_cell.length_a   1.000
_cell.length_b   1.000
_cell.length_c   1.000
_cell.angle_alpha   90.00
_cell.angle_beta   90.00
_cell.angle_gamma   90.00
#
_symmetry.space_group_name_H-M   'P 1'
#
loop_
_entity.id
_entity.type
_entity.pdbx_description
1 polymer ?
#
loop_
_entity_poly.entity_id
_entity_poly.type
_entity_poly.pdbx_seq_one_letter_code
_entity_poly.pdbx_strand_id
1 'polypeptide(L)'
;MADSTPTSQETLSNLLRETRSFPPPAELAAHANVKADVYETADADRLGFWEEQARRLQWDRPWDTVLDWNPPYAKWFVGGRLNASVNCVDRHVDAGLGDRVAIQWEGEPGDSRSITYADLKDQVSQAANALTELGVTKGDRVAIYMPMIPETVVAMLACARLGAVHMVVFGGFSVDALGQRLDDSRAGQAQCAQARRGRGRRDPPHRGERPRRPPHRPGRRVDRS
;
A
#
# COMPACT_ATOMS: atom_id res chain seq x y z
N MET A 1 -29.03 -32.40 -44.06
CA MET A 1 -28.65 -32.16 -42.66
C MET A 1 -28.21 -30.71 -42.59
N ALA A 2 -29.12 -29.80 -42.23
CA ALA A 2 -28.86 -28.37 -42.22
C ALA A 2 -28.35 -27.96 -40.84
N ASP A 3 -27.12 -27.45 -40.83
CA ASP A 3 -26.46 -26.86 -39.68
C ASP A 3 -27.22 -25.59 -39.26
N SER A 4 -27.76 -25.61 -38.04
CA SER A 4 -28.62 -24.54 -37.54
C SER A 4 -27.76 -23.55 -36.76
N THR A 5 -27.28 -22.50 -37.42
CA THR A 5 -26.58 -21.40 -36.76
C THR A 5 -27.57 -20.67 -35.83
N PRO A 6 -27.30 -20.54 -34.52
CA PRO A 6 -28.24 -19.91 -33.60
C PRO A 6 -28.42 -18.42 -33.94
N THR A 7 -29.67 -17.95 -33.85
CA THR A 7 -30.05 -16.58 -34.20
C THR A 7 -29.50 -15.59 -33.18
N SER A 8 -29.15 -14.36 -33.61
CA SER A 8 -28.53 -13.31 -32.77
C SER A 8 -29.27 -12.99 -31.45
N GLN A 9 -30.59 -13.29 -31.37
CA GLN A 9 -31.36 -13.16 -30.13
C GLN A 9 -31.06 -14.25 -29.09
N GLU A 10 -30.75 -15.48 -29.48
CA GLU A 10 -30.30 -16.55 -28.56
C GLU A 10 -28.89 -16.26 -28.05
N THR A 11 -28.03 -15.73 -28.92
CA THR A 11 -26.68 -15.26 -28.53
C THR A 11 -26.76 -14.10 -27.53
N LEU A 12 -27.65 -13.12 -27.74
CA LEU A 12 -27.90 -12.04 -26.79
C LEU A 12 -28.55 -12.53 -25.48
N SER A 13 -29.44 -13.52 -25.55
CA SER A 13 -30.12 -14.07 -24.37
C SER A 13 -29.17 -14.86 -23.46
N ASN A 14 -28.19 -15.56 -24.04
CA ASN A 14 -27.11 -16.22 -23.29
C ASN A 14 -26.14 -15.22 -22.61
N LEU A 15 -26.00 -14.00 -23.16
CA LEU A 15 -25.22 -12.92 -22.54
C LEU A 15 -25.95 -12.26 -21.34
N LEU A 16 -27.27 -12.43 -21.24
CA LEU A 16 -28.10 -11.74 -20.24
C LEU A 16 -28.30 -12.53 -18.94
N ARG A 17 -28.03 -13.84 -18.92
CA ARG A 17 -28.03 -14.70 -17.71
C ARG A 17 -26.94 -15.75 -17.78
N GLU A 18 -25.73 -15.37 -17.36
CA GLU A 18 -24.59 -16.25 -17.17
C GLU A 18 -24.76 -17.05 -15.86
N THR A 19 -25.34 -18.26 -15.94
CA THR A 19 -25.50 -19.18 -14.78
C THR A 19 -24.44 -20.29 -14.75
N ARG A 20 -23.44 -20.25 -15.63
CA ARG A 20 -22.37 -21.24 -15.68
C ARG A 20 -21.51 -21.11 -14.43
N SER A 21 -21.36 -22.22 -13.70
CA SER A 21 -20.44 -22.35 -12.58
C SER A 21 -19.28 -23.23 -12.99
N PHE A 22 -18.05 -22.79 -12.68
CA PHE A 22 -16.83 -23.53 -12.95
C PHE A 22 -16.21 -23.92 -11.60
N PRO A 23 -16.38 -25.17 -11.14
CA PRO A 23 -15.78 -25.60 -9.88
C PRO A 23 -14.25 -25.56 -9.98
N PRO A 24 -13.54 -25.28 -8.89
CA PRO A 24 -12.08 -25.35 -8.89
C PRO A 24 -11.62 -26.79 -9.19
N PRO A 25 -10.47 -26.97 -9.88
CA PRO A 25 -9.87 -28.29 -10.04
C PRO A 25 -9.67 -28.99 -8.68
N ALA A 26 -9.90 -30.30 -8.64
CA ALA A 26 -9.89 -31.07 -7.39
C ALA A 26 -8.57 -30.96 -6.61
N GLU A 27 -7.44 -30.95 -7.32
CA GLU A 27 -6.11 -30.79 -6.72
C GLU A 27 -5.95 -29.42 -6.04
N LEU A 28 -6.36 -28.34 -6.71
CA LEU A 28 -6.35 -26.99 -6.13
C LEU A 28 -7.26 -26.92 -4.89
N ALA A 29 -8.45 -27.52 -4.97
CA ALA A 29 -9.37 -27.58 -3.84
C ALA A 29 -8.79 -28.36 -2.66
N ALA A 30 -8.06 -29.44 -2.89
CA ALA A 30 -7.41 -30.24 -1.84
C ALA A 30 -6.29 -29.45 -1.12
N HIS A 31 -5.50 -28.67 -1.84
CA HIS A 31 -4.38 -27.90 -1.28
C HIS A 31 -4.72 -26.45 -0.87
N ALA A 32 -5.99 -26.03 -0.98
CA ALA A 32 -6.41 -24.69 -0.57
C ALA A 32 -6.13 -24.42 0.92
N ASN A 33 -5.57 -23.23 1.21
CA ASN A 33 -5.22 -22.77 2.56
C ASN A 33 -6.44 -22.55 3.48
N VAL A 34 -7.64 -22.41 2.90
CA VAL A 34 -8.91 -22.18 3.60
C VAL A 34 -9.98 -22.99 2.88
N LYS A 35 -10.89 -23.63 3.63
CA LYS A 35 -12.03 -24.39 3.08
C LYS A 35 -13.34 -23.67 3.38
N ALA A 36 -14.46 -24.23 2.91
CA ALA A 36 -15.78 -23.59 3.00
C ALA A 36 -16.33 -23.49 4.44
N ASP A 37 -15.86 -24.36 5.33
CA ASP A 37 -16.18 -24.36 6.77
C ASP A 37 -15.81 -23.04 7.48
N VAL A 38 -14.87 -22.27 6.91
CA VAL A 38 -14.50 -20.94 7.43
C VAL A 38 -15.70 -19.99 7.51
N TYR A 39 -16.67 -20.12 6.59
CA TYR A 39 -17.84 -19.23 6.56
C TYR A 39 -18.76 -19.54 7.74
N GLU A 40 -19.02 -20.81 8.01
CA GLU A 40 -19.82 -21.24 9.17
C GLU A 40 -19.15 -20.81 10.48
N THR A 41 -17.81 -20.93 10.55
CA THR A 41 -17.02 -20.49 11.71
C THR A 41 -17.11 -18.97 11.91
N ALA A 42 -16.97 -18.19 10.84
CA ALA A 42 -17.03 -16.73 10.90
C ALA A 42 -18.44 -16.21 11.20
N ASP A 43 -19.49 -16.91 10.75
CA ASP A 43 -20.88 -16.55 11.04
C ASP A 43 -21.27 -16.89 12.48
N ALA A 44 -20.74 -17.98 13.04
CA ALA A 44 -21.03 -18.39 14.41
C ALA A 44 -20.46 -17.40 15.45
N ASP A 45 -19.22 -16.94 15.28
CA ASP A 45 -18.62 -15.89 16.10
C ASP A 45 -17.71 -14.98 15.26
N ARG A 46 -18.32 -13.93 14.70
CA ARG A 46 -17.62 -12.96 13.87
C ARG A 46 -16.47 -12.26 14.59
N LEU A 47 -16.61 -11.92 15.88
CA LEU A 47 -15.57 -11.19 16.59
C LEU A 47 -14.43 -12.11 17.01
N GLY A 48 -14.74 -13.29 17.54
CA GLY A 48 -13.74 -14.31 17.85
C GLY A 48 -12.95 -14.73 16.61
N PHE A 49 -13.62 -14.90 15.47
CA PHE A 49 -12.96 -15.17 14.19
C PHE A 49 -11.92 -14.10 13.82
N TRP A 50 -12.31 -12.82 13.83
CA TRP A 50 -11.38 -11.73 13.49
C TRP A 50 -10.28 -11.56 14.54
N GLU A 51 -10.56 -11.85 15.81
CA GLU A 51 -9.56 -11.87 16.86
C GLU A 51 -8.49 -12.93 16.59
N GLU A 52 -8.89 -14.15 16.20
CA GLU A 52 -7.96 -15.21 15.81
C GLU A 52 -7.11 -14.81 14.60
N GLN A 53 -7.74 -14.25 13.55
CA GLN A 53 -7.00 -13.81 12.37
C GLN A 53 -5.98 -12.71 12.69
N ALA A 54 -6.32 -11.79 13.60
CA ALA A 54 -5.41 -10.71 14.01
C ALA A 54 -4.15 -11.21 14.72
N ARG A 55 -4.21 -12.36 15.40
CA ARG A 55 -3.05 -12.99 16.07
C ARG A 55 -1.99 -13.51 15.11
N ARG A 56 -2.28 -13.57 13.79
CA ARG A 56 -1.31 -13.91 12.73
C ARG A 56 -0.31 -12.78 12.45
N LEU A 57 -0.60 -11.59 12.95
CA LEU A 57 0.30 -10.44 12.89
C LEU A 57 1.14 -10.37 14.15
N GLN A 58 2.33 -9.80 14.03
CA GLN A 58 3.17 -9.44 15.15
C GLN A 58 2.69 -8.10 15.72
N TRP A 59 2.24 -8.14 16.97
CA TRP A 59 1.83 -6.97 17.73
C TRP A 59 2.92 -6.61 18.73
N ASP A 60 3.24 -5.33 18.82
CA ASP A 60 4.08 -4.78 19.89
C ASP A 60 3.29 -4.67 21.20
N ARG A 61 2.01 -4.32 21.10
CA ARG A 61 1.04 -4.42 22.19
C ARG A 61 -0.26 -5.05 21.68
N PRO A 62 -0.76 -6.13 22.30
CA PRO A 62 -2.10 -6.65 22.01
C PRO A 62 -3.19 -5.60 22.24
N TRP A 63 -4.33 -5.79 21.61
CA TRP A 63 -5.49 -4.91 21.76
C TRP A 63 -6.28 -5.20 23.05
N ASP A 64 -7.01 -4.20 23.51
CA ASP A 64 -7.91 -4.29 24.66
C ASP A 64 -9.35 -4.60 24.19
N THR A 65 -9.76 -4.09 23.02
CA THR A 65 -11.10 -4.30 22.43
C THR A 65 -11.01 -4.66 20.95
N VAL A 66 -11.65 -5.74 20.52
CA VAL A 66 -11.64 -6.20 19.11
C VAL A 66 -12.35 -5.20 18.20
N LEU A 67 -13.55 -4.75 18.56
CA LEU A 67 -14.33 -3.79 17.78
C LEU A 67 -15.09 -2.84 18.70
N ASP A 68 -14.82 -1.55 18.56
CA ASP A 68 -15.65 -0.45 19.06
C ASP A 68 -16.38 0.16 17.85
N TRP A 69 -17.71 0.02 17.82
CA TRP A 69 -18.53 0.42 16.68
C TRP A 69 -19.63 1.41 17.07
N ASN A 70 -19.50 2.63 16.56
CA ASN A 70 -20.51 3.69 16.64
C ASN A 70 -20.74 4.25 15.22
N PRO A 71 -21.66 3.67 14.44
CA PRO A 71 -21.88 4.04 13.04
C PRO A 71 -21.95 5.56 12.82
N PRO A 72 -21.24 6.11 11.80
CA PRO A 72 -20.47 5.43 10.75
C PRO A 72 -19.03 5.05 11.16
N TYR A 73 -18.63 5.29 12.40
CA TYR A 73 -17.26 5.11 12.87
C TYR A 73 -17.02 3.72 13.46
N ALA A 74 -16.09 2.96 12.87
CA ALA A 74 -15.64 1.68 13.38
C ALA A 74 -14.15 1.75 13.74
N LYS A 75 -13.80 1.31 14.95
CA LYS A 75 -12.41 1.16 15.40
C LYS A 75 -12.14 -0.31 15.70
N TRP A 76 -11.19 -0.88 14.99
CA TRP A 76 -10.77 -2.27 15.19
C TRP A 76 -9.50 -2.34 16.02
N PHE A 77 -9.40 -3.36 16.87
CA PHE A 77 -8.24 -3.69 17.69
C PHE A 77 -7.76 -2.50 18.54
N VAL A 78 -8.72 -1.86 19.23
CA VAL A 78 -8.48 -0.67 20.06
C VAL A 78 -7.49 -0.97 21.17
N GLY A 79 -6.53 -0.07 21.38
CA GLY A 79 -5.44 -0.24 22.33
C GLY A 79 -4.25 -1.04 21.78
N GLY A 80 -4.44 -1.75 20.66
CA GLY A 80 -3.40 -2.51 19.99
C GLY A 80 -2.37 -1.62 19.30
N ARG A 81 -1.11 -2.07 19.28
CA ARG A 81 0.00 -1.40 18.62
C ARG A 81 0.80 -2.40 17.79
N LEU A 82 1.01 -2.07 16.52
CA LEU A 82 1.87 -2.81 15.60
C LEU A 82 2.60 -1.84 14.68
N ASN A 83 3.59 -2.35 13.94
CA ASN A 83 4.20 -1.65 12.83
C ASN A 83 4.09 -2.48 11.55
N ALA A 84 3.62 -1.87 10.46
CA ALA A 84 3.43 -2.57 9.19
C ALA A 84 4.76 -3.00 8.56
N SER A 85 5.79 -2.16 8.62
CA SER A 85 7.12 -2.52 8.10
C SER A 85 7.71 -3.72 8.84
N VAL A 86 7.52 -3.80 10.16
CA VAL A 86 7.95 -4.96 10.97
C VAL A 86 7.26 -6.24 10.52
N ASN A 87 5.94 -6.17 10.30
CA ASN A 87 5.17 -7.31 9.82
C ASN A 87 5.49 -7.70 8.37
N CYS A 88 5.90 -6.76 7.53
CA CYS A 88 6.22 -7.02 6.13
C CYS A 88 7.67 -7.46 5.91
N VAL A 89 8.61 -7.09 6.79
CA VAL A 89 10.04 -7.29 6.55
C VAL A 89 10.74 -7.89 7.76
N ASP A 90 10.81 -7.14 8.86
CA ASP A 90 11.69 -7.47 10.00
C ASP A 90 11.39 -8.85 10.58
N ARG A 91 10.11 -9.20 10.79
CA ARG A 91 9.71 -10.50 11.34
C ARG A 91 10.19 -11.70 10.51
N HIS A 92 10.36 -11.53 9.21
CA HIS A 92 10.81 -12.60 8.32
C HIS A 92 12.32 -12.80 8.43
N VAL A 93 13.08 -11.70 8.54
CA VAL A 93 14.52 -11.76 8.81
C VAL A 93 14.78 -12.38 10.19
N ASP A 94 14.04 -11.92 11.21
CA ASP A 94 14.19 -12.40 12.58
C ASP A 94 13.80 -13.89 12.73
N ALA A 95 12.91 -14.39 11.86
CA ALA A 95 12.58 -15.82 11.74
C ALA A 95 13.61 -16.65 10.95
N GLY A 96 14.76 -16.08 10.60
CA GLY A 96 15.82 -16.76 9.86
C GLY A 96 15.58 -16.88 8.35
N LEU A 97 14.61 -16.15 7.80
CA LEU A 97 14.29 -16.16 6.36
C LEU A 97 14.96 -15.00 5.61
N GLY A 98 16.07 -14.47 6.13
CA GLY A 98 16.79 -13.32 5.56
C GLY A 98 17.16 -13.51 4.09
N ASP A 99 17.69 -14.67 3.73
CA ASP A 99 18.15 -14.99 2.35
C ASP A 99 17.01 -15.29 1.39
N ARG A 100 15.77 -15.42 1.87
CA ARG A 100 14.61 -15.66 1.01
C ARG A 100 14.33 -14.41 0.19
N VAL A 101 14.12 -14.59 -1.12
CA VAL A 101 13.70 -13.50 -2.01
C VAL A 101 12.35 -12.94 -1.54
N ALA A 102 12.34 -11.65 -1.20
CA ALA A 102 11.15 -10.89 -0.83
C ALA A 102 10.52 -10.22 -2.05
N ILE A 103 11.35 -9.65 -2.94
CA ILE A 103 10.90 -9.01 -4.18
C ILE A 103 11.65 -9.63 -5.35
N GLN A 104 10.91 -10.26 -6.24
CA GLN A 104 11.35 -10.57 -7.60
C GLN A 104 10.81 -9.47 -8.52
N TRP A 105 11.69 -8.61 -9.01
CA TRP A 105 11.34 -7.50 -9.88
C TRP A 105 11.75 -7.78 -11.32
N GLU A 106 10.83 -7.51 -12.24
CA GLU A 106 11.05 -7.53 -13.68
C GLU A 106 10.71 -6.14 -14.22
N GLY A 107 11.66 -5.54 -14.93
CA GLY A 107 11.56 -4.21 -15.53
C GLY A 107 11.29 -4.27 -17.03
N GLU A 108 11.92 -3.38 -17.77
CA GLU A 108 11.97 -3.49 -19.23
C GLU A 108 12.74 -4.77 -19.65
N PRO A 109 12.57 -5.27 -20.89
CA PRO A 109 13.20 -6.53 -21.30
C PRO A 109 14.69 -6.59 -20.97
N GLY A 110 15.08 -7.58 -20.15
CA GLY A 110 16.45 -7.78 -19.68
C GLY A 110 16.75 -7.23 -18.29
N ASP A 111 15.92 -6.32 -17.76
CA ASP A 111 16.04 -5.81 -16.40
C ASP A 111 15.32 -6.75 -15.43
N SER A 112 16.09 -7.39 -14.54
CA SER A 112 15.51 -8.14 -13.41
C SER A 112 16.36 -7.97 -12.16
N ARG A 113 15.72 -8.03 -10.99
CA ARG A 113 16.38 -7.97 -9.69
C ARG A 113 15.69 -8.90 -8.72
N SER A 114 16.49 -9.65 -7.97
CA SER A 114 16.03 -10.42 -6.81
C SER A 114 16.54 -9.71 -5.56
N ILE A 115 15.64 -9.36 -4.65
CA ILE A 115 15.95 -8.66 -3.41
C ILE A 115 15.50 -9.56 -2.27
N THR A 116 16.44 -9.93 -1.40
CA THR A 116 16.15 -10.79 -0.23
C THR A 116 15.46 -9.99 0.89
N TYR A 117 14.90 -10.68 1.89
CA TYR A 117 14.35 -10.01 3.07
C TYR A 117 15.43 -9.22 3.83
N ALA A 118 16.66 -9.72 3.89
CA ALA A 118 17.79 -9.02 4.49
C ALA A 118 18.11 -7.73 3.71
N ASP A 119 18.26 -7.80 2.39
CA ASP A 119 18.49 -6.63 1.54
C ASP A 119 17.37 -5.59 1.68
N LEU A 120 16.12 -6.06 1.70
CA LEU A 120 14.95 -5.19 1.84
C LEU A 120 14.94 -4.50 3.21
N LYS A 121 15.27 -5.22 4.30
CA LYS A 121 15.36 -4.66 5.65
C LYS A 121 16.38 -3.52 5.70
N ASP A 122 17.54 -3.72 5.10
CA ASP A 122 18.61 -2.73 5.04
C ASP A 122 18.21 -1.50 4.24
N GLN A 123 17.65 -1.69 3.04
CA GLN A 123 17.17 -0.60 2.18
C GLN A 123 16.07 0.22 2.85
N VAL A 124 15.09 -0.44 3.48
CA VAL A 124 14.00 0.25 4.21
C VAL A 124 14.56 1.00 5.42
N SER A 125 15.59 0.48 6.09
CA SER A 125 16.21 1.13 7.26
C SER A 125 16.97 2.38 6.84
N GLN A 126 17.74 2.30 5.75
CA GLN A 126 18.45 3.44 5.18
C GLN A 126 17.47 4.53 4.71
N ALA A 127 16.40 4.15 4.01
CA ALA A 127 15.39 5.09 3.56
C ALA A 127 14.65 5.76 4.74
N ALA A 128 14.33 5.01 5.80
CA ALA A 128 13.70 5.57 7.00
C ALA A 128 14.63 6.56 7.72
N ASN A 129 15.93 6.27 7.81
CA ASN A 129 16.91 7.20 8.38
C ASN A 129 17.00 8.48 7.54
N ALA A 130 17.08 8.36 6.21
CA ALA A 130 17.10 9.53 5.32
C ALA A 130 15.83 10.39 5.45
N LEU A 131 14.65 9.79 5.56
CA LEU A 131 13.40 10.52 5.81
C LEU A 131 13.40 11.22 7.17
N THR A 132 13.97 10.58 8.20
CA THR A 132 14.12 11.17 9.53
C THR A 132 15.03 12.40 9.50
N GLU A 133 16.15 12.35 8.77
CA GLU A 133 17.04 13.49 8.57
C GLU A 133 16.37 14.66 7.82
N LEU A 134 15.42 14.35 6.94
CA LEU A 134 14.57 15.35 6.27
C LEU A 134 13.44 15.90 7.16
N GLY A 135 13.35 15.45 8.41
CA GLY A 135 12.39 15.93 9.40
C GLY A 135 11.03 15.22 9.39
N VAL A 136 10.90 14.07 8.71
CA VAL A 136 9.66 13.30 8.72
C VAL A 136 9.42 12.66 10.08
N THR A 137 8.22 12.87 10.62
CA THR A 137 7.79 12.35 11.92
C THR A 137 6.48 11.56 11.80
N LYS A 138 6.10 10.87 12.88
CA LYS A 138 4.85 10.12 12.94
C LYS A 138 3.65 11.02 12.66
N GLY A 139 2.79 10.59 11.74
CA GLY A 139 1.60 11.34 11.31
C GLY A 139 1.83 12.31 10.16
N ASP A 140 3.09 12.55 9.77
CA ASP A 140 3.38 13.31 8.55
C ASP A 140 2.94 12.56 7.31
N ARG A 141 2.65 13.32 6.25
CA ARG A 141 2.24 12.78 4.96
C ARG A 141 3.38 12.94 3.96
N VAL A 142 3.78 11.83 3.36
CA VAL A 142 4.91 11.75 2.42
C VAL A 142 4.38 11.36 1.05
N ALA A 143 4.53 12.25 0.07
CA ALA A 143 4.13 11.95 -1.30
C ALA A 143 5.21 11.11 -2.00
N ILE A 144 4.79 10.02 -2.62
CA ILE A 144 5.65 9.11 -3.38
C ILE A 144 5.24 9.17 -4.85
N TYR A 145 6.11 9.74 -5.68
CA TYR A 145 5.92 9.88 -7.12
C TYR A 145 7.01 9.10 -7.87
N MET A 146 6.80 7.78 -7.96
CA MET A 146 7.76 6.84 -8.53
C MET A 146 7.04 5.77 -9.39
N PRO A 147 7.73 5.13 -10.36
CA PRO A 147 7.18 4.02 -11.15
C PRO A 147 7.08 2.72 -10.33
N MET A 148 6.67 1.62 -10.98
CA MET A 148 6.67 0.27 -10.38
C MET A 148 8.09 -0.31 -10.33
N ILE A 149 8.87 0.17 -9.37
CA ILE A 149 10.24 -0.28 -9.08
C ILE A 149 10.36 -0.63 -7.60
N PRO A 150 11.33 -1.47 -7.20
CA PRO A 150 11.53 -1.87 -5.81
C PRO A 150 11.69 -0.68 -4.84
N GLU A 151 12.32 0.39 -5.28
CA GLU A 151 12.52 1.61 -4.49
C GLU A 151 11.19 2.25 -4.04
N THR A 152 10.11 2.06 -4.82
CA THR A 152 8.76 2.49 -4.45
C THR A 152 8.25 1.73 -3.23
N VAL A 153 8.47 0.40 -3.20
CA VAL A 153 8.11 -0.44 -2.05
C VAL A 153 8.96 -0.07 -0.84
N VAL A 154 10.26 0.16 -1.04
CA VAL A 154 11.19 0.63 0.01
C VAL A 154 10.70 1.93 0.64
N ALA A 155 10.35 2.93 -0.17
CA ALA A 155 9.86 4.22 0.33
C ALA A 155 8.53 4.11 1.09
N MET A 156 7.61 3.27 0.62
CA MET A 156 6.34 3.01 1.32
C MET A 156 6.59 2.37 2.69
N LEU A 157 7.42 1.32 2.74
CA LEU A 157 7.76 0.64 3.99
C LEU A 157 8.54 1.53 4.96
N ALA A 158 9.41 2.41 4.44
CA ALA A 158 10.14 3.38 5.25
C ALA A 158 9.18 4.39 5.92
N CYS A 159 8.19 4.91 5.17
CA CYS A 159 7.14 5.74 5.74
C CYS A 159 6.36 5.00 6.84
N ALA A 160 5.95 3.75 6.56
CA ALA A 160 5.24 2.92 7.53
C ALA A 160 6.07 2.63 8.79
N ARG A 161 7.40 2.46 8.65
CA ARG A 161 8.33 2.27 9.76
C ARG A 161 8.35 3.47 10.70
N LEU A 162 8.33 4.68 10.15
CA LEU A 162 8.29 5.94 10.93
C LEU A 162 6.88 6.28 11.46
N GLY A 163 5.85 5.56 11.02
CA GLY A 163 4.45 5.92 11.30
C GLY A 163 3.98 7.15 10.52
N ALA A 164 4.64 7.47 9.41
CA ALA A 164 4.20 8.45 8.43
C ALA A 164 3.18 7.82 7.45
N VAL A 165 2.34 8.66 6.87
CA VAL A 165 1.32 8.28 5.88
C VAL A 165 1.89 8.47 4.48
N HIS A 166 2.17 7.38 3.78
CA HIS A 166 2.61 7.45 2.39
C HIS A 166 1.43 7.68 1.43
N MET A 167 1.61 8.58 0.47
CA MET A 167 0.63 8.86 -0.58
C MET A 167 1.26 8.59 -1.93
N VAL A 168 0.93 7.43 -2.47
CA VAL A 168 1.49 6.98 -3.75
C VAL A 168 0.70 7.61 -4.88
N VAL A 169 1.39 8.38 -5.72
CA VAL A 169 0.82 8.96 -6.94
C VAL A 169 1.52 8.32 -8.13
N PHE A 170 0.75 7.63 -8.97
CA PHE A 170 1.29 6.96 -10.13
C PHE A 170 1.75 7.97 -11.19
N GLY A 171 2.91 7.72 -11.80
CA GLY A 171 3.56 8.61 -12.79
C GLY A 171 2.82 8.85 -14.11
N GLY A 172 1.54 8.48 -14.21
CA GLY A 172 0.68 8.78 -15.36
C GLY A 172 -0.24 10.00 -15.14
N PHE A 173 -0.21 10.62 -13.95
CA PHE A 173 -1.01 11.80 -13.68
C PHE A 173 -0.39 13.07 -14.28
N SER A 174 -1.24 14.00 -14.74
CA SER A 174 -0.80 15.34 -15.07
C SER A 174 -0.26 16.05 -13.83
N VAL A 175 0.61 17.03 -14.06
CA VAL A 175 1.19 17.87 -12.99
C VAL A 175 0.10 18.54 -12.15
N ASP A 176 -1.00 18.98 -12.77
CA ASP A 176 -2.13 19.60 -12.07
C ASP A 176 -2.83 18.62 -11.13
N ALA A 177 -3.03 17.38 -11.58
CA ALA A 177 -3.66 16.34 -10.77
C ALA A 177 -2.74 15.89 -9.61
N LEU A 178 -1.42 15.97 -9.78
CA LEU A 178 -0.46 15.77 -8.69
C LEU A 178 -0.52 16.94 -7.69
N GLY A 179 -0.53 18.18 -8.19
CA GLY A 179 -0.63 19.39 -7.37
C GLY A 179 -1.86 19.40 -6.46
N GLN A 180 -3.04 19.11 -7.02
CA GLN A 180 -4.28 19.05 -6.25
C GLN A 180 -4.24 18.03 -5.11
N ARG A 181 -3.59 16.88 -5.31
CA ARG A 181 -3.46 15.86 -4.26
C ARG A 181 -2.49 16.29 -3.16
N LEU A 182 -1.40 16.96 -3.53
CA LEU A 182 -0.44 17.49 -2.57
C LEU A 182 -1.07 18.58 -1.69
N ASP A 183 -1.88 19.45 -2.31
CA ASP A 183 -2.58 20.53 -1.62
C ASP A 183 -3.67 20.00 -0.67
N ASP A 184 -4.53 19.11 -1.15
CA ASP A 184 -5.60 18.49 -0.35
C ASP A 184 -5.04 17.69 0.83
N SER A 185 -3.98 16.95 0.57
CA SER A 185 -3.31 16.16 1.59
C SER A 185 -2.47 16.98 2.55
N ARG A 186 -2.25 18.29 2.34
CA ARG A 186 -1.32 19.11 3.15
C ARG A 186 0.01 18.37 3.43
N ALA A 187 0.56 17.68 2.42
CA ALA A 187 1.81 16.94 2.52
C ALA A 187 2.94 17.93 2.89
N GLY A 188 3.31 17.97 4.16
CA GLY A 188 3.94 19.15 4.73
C GLY A 188 5.40 19.36 4.34
N GLN A 189 6.20 18.31 4.16
CA GLN A 189 7.67 18.50 4.17
C GLN A 189 8.51 17.54 3.32
N ALA A 190 7.99 16.39 2.86
CA ALA A 190 8.81 15.42 2.12
C ALA A 190 8.11 14.89 0.85
N GLN A 191 8.83 14.98 -0.27
CA GLN A 191 8.44 14.44 -1.57
C GLN A 191 9.53 13.48 -2.04
N CYS A 192 9.17 12.23 -2.32
CA CYS A 192 10.04 11.26 -2.97
C CYS A 192 9.69 11.22 -4.45
N ALA A 193 10.63 11.60 -5.33
CA ALA A 193 10.42 11.58 -6.77
C ALA A 193 11.58 10.86 -7.47
N GLN A 194 11.24 10.08 -8.49
CA GLN A 194 12.22 9.48 -9.40
C GLN A 194 11.79 9.72 -10.86
N ALA A 195 12.73 10.12 -11.70
CA ALA A 195 12.49 10.30 -13.13
C ALA A 195 12.35 8.94 -13.82
N ARG A 196 11.32 8.78 -14.67
CA ARG A 196 11.15 7.60 -15.52
C ARG A 196 12.14 7.63 -16.69
N ARG A 197 12.66 6.46 -17.07
CA ARG A 197 13.26 6.25 -18.39
C ARG A 197 12.26 5.47 -19.23
N GLY A 198 11.55 6.15 -20.13
CA GLY A 198 10.65 5.48 -21.08
C GLY A 198 11.44 4.82 -22.22
N ARG A 199 10.78 3.92 -22.97
CA ARG A 199 11.30 3.32 -24.21
C ARG A 199 11.76 4.43 -25.20
N GLY A 200 13.05 4.74 -25.18
CA GLY A 200 13.70 5.64 -26.14
C GLY A 200 13.48 7.15 -25.99
N ARG A 201 12.70 7.64 -25.01
CA ARG A 201 12.59 9.09 -24.74
C ARG A 201 12.82 9.42 -23.27
N ARG A 202 13.74 10.37 -23.05
CA ARG A 202 13.99 11.02 -21.76
C ARG A 202 12.85 12.00 -21.51
N ASP A 203 12.08 11.80 -20.44
CA ASP A 203 11.37 12.93 -19.83
C ASP A 203 12.41 13.74 -19.04
N PRO A 204 12.51 15.06 -19.24
CA PRO A 204 13.49 15.87 -18.54
C PRO A 204 13.21 15.87 -17.03
N PRO A 205 14.26 15.95 -16.18
CA PRO A 205 14.06 16.11 -14.75
C PRO A 205 13.37 17.46 -14.49
N HIS A 206 12.11 17.43 -14.08
CA HIS A 206 11.41 18.62 -13.63
C HIS A 206 12.00 19.06 -12.28
N ARG A 207 12.87 20.08 -12.30
CA ARG A 207 13.29 20.77 -11.07
C ARG A 207 12.05 21.40 -10.44
N GLY A 208 11.63 20.89 -9.30
CA GLY A 208 10.65 21.58 -8.46
C GLY A 208 11.24 22.92 -8.03
N GLU A 209 10.70 24.03 -8.53
CA GLU A 209 10.96 25.34 -7.92
C GLU A 209 10.41 25.33 -6.50
N ARG A 210 11.25 25.75 -5.54
CA ARG A 210 10.83 25.92 -4.15
C ARG A 210 9.62 26.86 -4.10
N PRO A 211 8.57 26.55 -3.32
CA PRO A 211 7.48 27.49 -3.10
C PRO A 211 8.05 28.80 -2.54
N ARG A 212 7.75 29.92 -3.18
CA ARG A 212 8.15 31.25 -2.69
C ARG A 212 7.59 31.45 -1.29
N ARG A 213 8.44 31.79 -0.32
CA ARG A 213 8.02 32.20 1.04
C ARG A 213 6.95 33.30 0.91
N PRO A 214 5.80 33.19 1.59
CA PRO A 214 4.85 34.29 1.64
C PRO A 214 5.50 35.50 2.35
N PRO A 215 5.16 36.75 1.93
CA PRO A 215 5.74 37.93 2.53
C PRO A 215 5.41 38.04 4.02
N HIS A 216 6.41 38.45 4.80
CA HIS A 216 6.31 38.74 6.22
C HIS A 216 5.12 39.66 6.50
N ARG A 217 4.11 39.19 7.26
CA ARG A 217 3.12 40.08 7.88
C ARG A 217 3.81 40.86 9.00
N PRO A 218 3.75 42.20 9.04
CA PRO A 218 4.23 42.96 10.18
C PRO A 218 3.36 42.66 11.41
N GLY A 219 4.03 42.52 12.56
CA GLY A 219 3.44 42.05 13.82
C GLY A 219 2.25 42.90 14.28
N ARG A 220 1.22 42.21 14.77
CA ARG A 220 0.16 42.82 15.57
C ARG A 220 0.79 43.44 16.81
N ARG A 221 0.71 44.77 16.94
CA ARG A 221 0.90 45.47 18.21
C ARG A 221 -0.12 44.91 19.21
N VAL A 222 0.39 44.39 20.32
CA VAL A 222 -0.40 44.15 21.52
C VAL A 222 -0.56 45.50 22.19
N ASP A 223 -1.76 46.06 22.15
CA ASP A 223 -2.10 47.21 22.97
C ASP A 223 -2.38 46.71 24.38
N ARG A 224 -1.63 47.24 25.35
CA ARG A 224 -1.84 46.98 26.78
C ARG A 224 -2.85 48.01 27.28
N SER A 225 -3.95 47.55 27.84
CA SER A 225 -4.79 48.25 28.81
C SER A 225 -5.30 47.22 29.80
#